data_AF-A0A5D6YA29-F1
#
_entry.id   AF-A0A5D6YA29-F1
#
_cell.length_a   1.000
_cell.length_b   1.000
_cell.length_c   1.000
_cell.angle_alpha   90.00
_cell.angle_beta   90.00
_cell.angle_gamma   90.00
#
_symmetry.space_group_name_H-M   'P 1'
#
loop_
_entity.id
_entity.type
_entity.pdbx_description
1 polymer ?
#
loop_
_entity_poly.entity_id
_entity_poly.type
_entity_poly.pdbx_seq_one_letter_code
_entity_poly.pdbx_strand_id
1 'polypeptide(L)'
;MIRTKAASPSLAPRLIGGMVFFALLAAFFYQQGYENHDSTACLIVAVVALAGLVACTITLAAKCPQAANDPTNFSAPLVPLVPALCILANFYLISQISHLGLALGCGWVALGVFFYFAYGFKHAAGRTGWSDLMRYHLPSNCDGADFAPILTMTEVRPSMSSLVKEQ
;
A
#
# COMPACT_ATOMS: atom_id res chain seq x y z
N MET A 1 -9.66 8.99 6.87
CA MET A 1 -8.85 10.23 7.00
C MET A 1 -7.49 9.88 7.56
N ILE A 2 -6.43 10.34 6.89
CA ILE A 2 -5.03 9.97 7.13
C ILE A 2 -4.62 10.37 8.55
N ARG A 3 -4.48 9.37 9.42
CA ARG A 3 -3.99 9.50 10.80
C ARG A 3 -2.47 9.36 10.83
N THR A 4 -1.75 10.32 10.25
CA THR A 4 -0.32 10.50 10.54
C THR A 4 -0.14 11.82 11.28
N LYS A 5 0.60 11.81 12.40
CA LYS A 5 0.95 13.03 13.14
C LYS A 5 1.65 14.02 12.21
N ALA A 6 1.40 15.32 12.39
CA ALA A 6 1.86 16.42 11.52
C ALA A 6 3.39 16.48 11.25
N ALA A 7 4.23 15.85 12.08
CA ALA A 7 5.69 15.76 11.89
C ALA A 7 6.17 14.49 11.15
N SER A 8 5.31 13.48 10.96
CA SER A 8 5.61 12.20 10.29
C SER A 8 5.02 12.00 8.87
N PRO A 9 4.36 12.96 8.18
CA PRO A 9 3.56 12.66 6.98
C PRO A 9 4.40 12.35 5.73
N SER A 10 5.65 12.81 5.65
CA SER A 10 6.51 12.60 4.47
C SER A 10 7.60 11.54 4.67
N LEU A 11 7.95 11.24 5.93
CA LEU A 11 9.08 10.34 6.23
C LEU A 11 8.69 8.87 6.04
N ALA A 12 7.52 8.45 6.53
CA ALA A 12 7.01 7.10 6.35
C ALA A 12 6.90 6.68 4.86
N PRO A 13 6.23 7.45 3.96
CA PRO A 13 6.13 7.06 2.55
C PRO A 13 7.50 7.03 1.85
N ARG A 14 8.44 7.92 2.23
CA ARG A 14 9.81 7.89 1.71
C ARG A 14 10.57 6.63 2.13
N LEU A 15 10.47 6.23 3.41
CA LEU A 15 11.08 4.99 3.91
C LEU A 15 10.47 3.75 3.26
N ILE A 16 9.15 3.72 3.07
CA ILE A 16 8.46 2.63 2.36
C ILE A 16 8.94 2.55 0.91
N GLY A 17 9.02 3.69 0.22
CA GLY A 17 9.58 3.74 -1.15
C GLY A 17 11.03 3.26 -1.21
N GLY A 18 11.86 3.69 -0.26
CA GLY A 18 13.24 3.24 -0.12
C GLY A 18 13.35 1.74 0.12
N MET A 19 12.53 1.19 1.01
CA MET A 19 12.44 -0.25 1.30
C MET A 19 12.12 -1.05 0.02
N VAL A 20 11.10 -0.63 -0.75
CA VAL A 20 10.73 -1.28 -2.02
C VAL A 20 11.87 -1.20 -3.05
N PHE A 21 12.49 -0.02 -3.17
CA PHE A 21 13.60 0.19 -4.11
C PHE A 21 14.81 -0.68 -3.78
N PHE A 22 15.23 -0.71 -2.50
CA PHE A 22 16.34 -1.55 -2.06
C PHE A 22 16.04 -3.05 -2.20
N ALA A 23 14.80 -3.49 -1.95
CA ALA A 23 14.40 -4.88 -2.20
C ALA A 23 14.51 -5.26 -3.68
N LEU A 24 14.07 -4.37 -4.59
CA LEU A 24 14.20 -4.57 -6.03
C LEU A 24 15.66 -4.68 -6.44
N LEU A 25 16.52 -3.74 -6.00
CA LEU A 25 17.95 -3.77 -6.31
C LEU A 25 18.60 -5.04 -5.77
N ALA A 26 18.35 -5.41 -4.52
CA ALA A 26 18.91 -6.61 -3.92
C ALA A 26 18.54 -7.86 -4.73
N ALA A 27 17.26 -8.04 -5.04
CA ALA A 27 16.77 -9.21 -5.77
C ALA A 27 17.29 -9.31 -7.22
N PHE A 28 17.30 -8.20 -7.95
CA PHE A 28 17.73 -8.19 -9.35
C PHE A 28 19.25 -8.27 -9.49
N PHE A 29 20.02 -7.55 -8.68
CA PHE A 29 21.49 -7.63 -8.76
C PHE A 29 22.01 -8.99 -8.28
N TYR A 30 21.37 -9.60 -7.28
CA TYR A 30 21.69 -10.96 -6.86
C TYR A 30 21.42 -11.97 -8.00
N GLN A 31 20.18 -12.03 -8.49
CA GLN A 31 19.78 -13.04 -9.46
C GLN A 31 20.41 -12.82 -10.85
N GLN A 32 20.31 -11.60 -11.38
CA GLN A 32 20.78 -11.32 -12.75
C GLN A 32 22.27 -11.03 -12.79
N GLY A 33 22.86 -10.52 -11.71
CA GLY A 33 24.26 -10.12 -11.69
C GLY A 33 25.20 -11.20 -11.16
N TYR A 34 24.88 -11.80 -10.01
CA TYR A 34 25.74 -12.82 -9.40
C TYR A 34 25.40 -14.21 -9.93
N GLU A 35 24.16 -14.68 -9.80
CA GLU A 35 23.81 -16.07 -10.19
C GLU A 35 23.97 -16.32 -11.70
N ASN A 36 23.57 -15.37 -12.56
CA ASN A 36 23.62 -15.54 -14.01
C ASN A 36 24.99 -15.19 -14.65
N HIS A 37 25.73 -14.23 -14.09
CA HIS A 37 26.96 -13.69 -14.71
C HIS A 37 28.22 -13.81 -13.82
N ASP A 38 28.12 -14.43 -12.64
CA ASP A 38 29.21 -14.64 -11.67
C ASP A 38 29.98 -13.35 -11.30
N SER A 39 29.28 -12.22 -11.31
CA SER A 39 29.92 -10.92 -11.04
C SER A 39 29.94 -10.63 -9.53
N THR A 40 31.14 -10.67 -8.96
CA THR A 40 31.39 -10.32 -7.55
C THR A 40 31.03 -8.86 -7.23
N ALA A 41 31.15 -7.95 -8.20
CA ALA A 41 30.73 -6.55 -8.04
C ALA A 41 29.21 -6.45 -7.86
N CYS A 42 28.43 -7.22 -8.62
CA CYS A 42 26.97 -7.26 -8.48
C CYS A 42 26.54 -7.84 -7.13
N LEU A 43 27.28 -8.84 -6.61
CA LEU A 43 27.05 -9.38 -5.28
C LEU A 43 27.23 -8.31 -4.19
N ILE A 44 28.31 -7.52 -4.27
CA ILE A 44 28.56 -6.43 -3.31
C ILE A 44 27.40 -5.43 -3.35
N VAL A 45 26.93 -5.04 -4.53
CA VAL A 45 25.77 -4.15 -4.69
C VAL A 45 24.51 -4.76 -4.08
N ALA A 46 24.25 -6.06 -4.32
CA ALA A 46 23.10 -6.76 -3.76
C ALA A 46 23.13 -6.80 -2.22
N VAL A 47 24.30 -7.05 -1.61
CA VAL A 47 24.49 -7.06 -0.16
C VAL A 47 24.28 -5.65 0.42
N VAL A 48 24.82 -4.62 -0.21
CA VAL A 48 24.61 -3.22 0.21
C VAL A 48 23.13 -2.83 0.10
N ALA A 49 22.45 -3.23 -0.97
CA ALA A 49 21.02 -3.00 -1.11
C ALA A 49 20.20 -3.75 -0.05
N LEU A 50 20.56 -4.99 0.28
CA LEU A 50 19.93 -5.76 1.35
C LEU A 50 20.12 -5.07 2.72
N ALA A 51 21.32 -4.56 3.00
CA ALA A 51 21.58 -3.78 4.21
C ALA A 51 20.73 -2.49 4.25
N GLY A 52 20.57 -1.81 3.10
CA GLY A 52 19.68 -0.66 2.94
C GLY A 52 18.21 -1.01 3.23
N LEU A 53 17.71 -2.14 2.73
CA LEU A 53 16.37 -2.66 3.01
C LEU A 53 16.16 -2.86 4.52
N VAL A 54 17.10 -3.53 5.18
CA VAL A 54 17.06 -3.78 6.63
C VAL A 54 17.10 -2.47 7.41
N ALA A 55 17.97 -1.53 7.03
CA ALA A 55 18.07 -0.21 7.64
C ALA A 55 16.75 0.59 7.49
N CYS A 56 16.15 0.61 6.30
CA CYS A 56 14.84 1.24 6.08
C CYS A 56 13.75 0.60 6.95
N THR A 57 13.75 -0.72 7.08
CA THR A 57 12.76 -1.45 7.89
C THR A 57 12.90 -1.14 9.38
N ILE A 58 14.14 -1.15 9.91
CA ILE A 58 14.42 -0.82 11.31
C ILE A 58 14.09 0.64 11.60
N THR A 59 14.48 1.56 10.72
CA THR A 59 14.19 3.00 10.90
C THR A 59 12.70 3.28 10.83
N LEU A 60 11.95 2.56 9.98
CA LEU A 60 10.49 2.65 9.94
C LEU A 60 9.88 2.14 11.24
N ALA A 61 10.32 0.99 11.74
CA ALA A 61 9.84 0.44 13.01
C ALA A 61 10.12 1.36 14.20
N ALA A 62 11.29 2.01 14.23
CA ALA A 62 11.70 2.88 15.33
C ALA A 62 11.07 4.28 15.29
N LYS A 63 10.95 4.88 14.10
CA LYS A 63 10.53 6.29 13.95
C LYS A 63 9.07 6.47 13.53
N CYS A 64 8.42 5.43 13.02
CA CYS A 64 7.05 5.48 12.55
C CYS A 64 6.20 4.41 13.25
N PRO A 65 5.90 4.58 14.56
CA PRO A 65 5.06 3.64 15.27
C PRO A 65 3.67 3.56 14.62
N GLN A 66 3.18 2.34 14.47
CA GLN A 66 1.89 2.09 13.85
C GLN A 66 0.76 2.61 14.75
N ALA A 67 -0.23 3.26 14.15
CA ALA A 67 -1.45 3.62 14.87
C ALA A 67 -2.17 2.35 15.33
N ALA A 68 -2.82 2.40 16.49
CA ALA A 68 -3.65 1.29 16.96
C ALA A 68 -4.71 0.96 15.90
N ASN A 69 -4.74 -0.31 15.49
CA ASN A 69 -5.73 -0.79 14.53
C ASN A 69 -7.09 -0.96 15.20
N ASP A 70 -8.14 -0.85 14.40
CA ASP A 70 -9.50 -1.16 14.86
C ASP A 70 -9.57 -2.64 15.28
N PRO A 71 -10.05 -2.96 16.50
CA PRO A 71 -10.12 -4.34 17.00
C PRO A 71 -11.05 -5.25 16.17
N THR A 72 -11.92 -4.68 15.34
CA THR A 72 -12.79 -5.44 14.42
C THR A 72 -12.06 -5.88 13.14
N ASN A 73 -10.90 -5.29 12.84
CA ASN A 73 -10.14 -5.57 11.63
C ASN A 73 -8.94 -6.47 11.91
N PHE A 74 -8.69 -7.40 10.99
CA PHE A 74 -7.46 -8.18 11.01
C PHE A 74 -6.25 -7.27 10.78
N SER A 75 -5.22 -7.44 11.61
CA SER A 75 -3.92 -6.78 11.44
C SER A 75 -2.84 -7.81 11.18
N ALA A 76 -2.00 -7.56 10.19
CA ALA A 76 -0.79 -8.35 10.00
C ALA A 76 0.08 -8.28 11.28
N PRO A 77 0.58 -9.42 11.77
CA PRO A 77 1.50 -9.42 12.91
C PRO A 77 2.90 -8.95 12.46
N LEU A 78 3.67 -8.37 13.38
CA LEU A 78 5.05 -7.91 13.18
C LEU A 78 5.27 -6.92 12.00
N VAL A 79 4.37 -5.95 11.82
CA VAL A 79 4.65 -4.82 10.93
C VAL A 79 5.75 -3.95 11.55
N PRO A 80 6.77 -3.51 10.77
CA PRO A 80 6.93 -3.58 9.32
C PRO A 80 7.73 -4.77 8.75
N LEU A 81 8.22 -5.69 9.59
CA LEU A 81 9.13 -6.77 9.17
C LEU A 81 8.47 -7.76 8.21
N VAL A 82 7.26 -8.23 8.53
CA VAL A 82 6.55 -9.20 7.68
C VAL A 82 6.30 -8.64 6.27
N PRO A 83 5.72 -7.42 6.13
CA PRO A 83 5.61 -6.79 4.82
C PRO A 83 6.95 -6.63 4.07
N ALA A 84 8.04 -6.26 4.75
CA ALA A 84 9.36 -6.10 4.13
C ALA A 84 9.88 -7.42 3.53
N LEU A 85 9.73 -8.53 4.28
CA LEU A 85 10.12 -9.87 3.81
C LEU A 85 9.29 -10.30 2.61
N CYS A 86 7.97 -10.08 2.64
CA CYS A 86 7.09 -10.41 1.52
C CYS A 86 7.49 -9.66 0.24
N ILE A 87 7.85 -8.38 0.36
CA ILE A 87 8.31 -7.57 -0.79
C ILE A 87 9.61 -8.14 -1.37
N LEU A 88 10.59 -8.47 -0.52
CA LEU A 88 11.86 -9.05 -0.96
C LEU A 88 11.64 -10.40 -1.68
N ALA A 89 10.85 -11.28 -1.08
CA ALA A 89 10.53 -12.59 -1.66
C ALA A 89 9.84 -12.45 -3.02
N ASN A 90 8.86 -11.55 -3.15
CA ASN A 90 8.17 -11.32 -4.41
C ASN A 90 9.12 -10.81 -5.50
N PHE A 91 9.99 -9.85 -5.20
CA PHE A 91 10.97 -9.39 -6.18
C PHE A 91 12.00 -10.45 -6.54
N TYR A 92 12.40 -11.30 -5.60
CA TYR A 92 13.29 -12.43 -5.87
C TYR A 92 12.64 -13.48 -6.79
N LEU A 93 11.34 -13.74 -6.64
CA LEU A 93 10.61 -14.60 -7.57
C LEU A 93 10.48 -13.97 -8.95
N ILE A 94 10.22 -12.65 -9.01
CA ILE A 94 10.15 -11.91 -10.27
C ILE A 94 11.51 -11.92 -10.99
N SER A 95 12.61 -11.75 -10.27
CA SER A 95 13.95 -11.69 -10.89
C SER A 95 14.39 -13.01 -11.54
N GLN A 96 13.78 -14.14 -11.15
CA GLN A 96 14.00 -15.46 -11.73
C GLN A 96 13.18 -15.75 -13.01
N ILE A 97 12.19 -14.92 -13.33
CA ILE A 97 11.38 -15.10 -14.54
C ILE A 97 12.24 -14.83 -15.78
N SER A 98 11.97 -15.54 -16.88
CA SER A 98 12.65 -15.32 -18.15
C SER A 98 12.50 -13.88 -18.64
N HIS A 99 13.49 -13.36 -19.39
CA HIS A 99 13.44 -12.00 -19.92
C HIS A 99 12.20 -11.74 -20.80
N LEU A 100 11.78 -12.74 -21.58
CA LEU A 100 10.56 -12.67 -22.37
C LEU A 100 9.32 -12.58 -21.48
N GLY A 101 9.25 -13.39 -20.41
CA GLY A 101 8.15 -13.35 -19.45
C GLY A 101 8.05 -12.00 -18.74
N LEU A 102 9.18 -11.42 -18.33
CA LEU A 102 9.24 -10.08 -17.75
C LEU A 102 8.77 -9.01 -18.73
N ALA A 103 9.23 -9.05 -19.99
CA ALA A 103 8.83 -8.10 -21.01
C ALA A 103 7.31 -8.14 -21.28
N LEU A 104 6.74 -9.34 -21.42
CA LEU A 104 5.29 -9.51 -21.58
C LEU A 104 4.51 -9.05 -20.35
N GLY A 105 4.98 -9.38 -19.15
CA GLY A 105 4.35 -8.96 -17.90
C GLY A 105 4.33 -7.43 -17.76
N CYS A 106 5.46 -6.76 -18.01
CA CYS A 106 5.54 -5.31 -18.02
C CYS A 106 4.65 -4.69 -19.11
N GLY A 107 4.64 -5.27 -20.32
CA GLY A 107 3.77 -4.83 -21.41
C GLY A 107 2.28 -4.93 -21.06
N TRP A 108 1.87 -6.02 -20.41
CA TRP A 108 0.49 -6.22 -19.96
C TRP A 108 0.08 -5.21 -18.89
N VAL A 109 0.95 -4.97 -17.90
CA VAL A 109 0.71 -3.94 -16.87
C VAL A 109 0.62 -2.54 -17.51
N ALA A 110 1.51 -2.20 -18.43
CA ALA A 110 1.49 -0.93 -19.14
C ALA A 110 0.20 -0.74 -19.96
N LEU A 111 -0.28 -1.80 -20.62
CA LEU A 111 -1.54 -1.78 -21.34
C LEU A 111 -2.74 -1.58 -20.40
N GLY A 112 -2.74 -2.24 -19.24
CA GLY A 112 -3.76 -2.03 -18.20
C GLY A 112 -3.78 -0.58 -17.69
N VAL A 113 -2.60 0.01 -17.44
CA VAL A 113 -2.47 1.42 -17.05
C VAL A 113 -2.98 2.36 -18.14
N PHE A 114 -2.64 2.09 -19.40
CA PHE A 114 -3.13 2.87 -20.54
C PHE A 114 -4.66 2.86 -20.63
N PHE A 115 -5.28 1.68 -20.58
CA PHE A 115 -6.74 1.58 -20.59
C PHE A 115 -7.39 2.22 -19.36
N TYR A 116 -6.77 2.06 -18.18
CA TYR A 116 -7.26 2.69 -16.96
C TYR A 116 -7.33 4.21 -17.10
N PHE A 117 -6.27 4.87 -17.60
CA PHE A 117 -6.30 6.31 -17.78
C PHE A 117 -7.20 6.75 -18.94
N ALA A 118 -7.17 6.05 -20.07
CA ALA A 118 -7.99 6.39 -21.23
C ALA A 118 -9.51 6.31 -20.93
N TYR A 119 -9.95 5.23 -20.29
CA TYR A 119 -11.35 5.04 -19.90
C TYR A 119 -11.70 5.82 -18.62
N GLY A 120 -10.82 5.75 -17.62
CA GLY A 120 -11.01 6.32 -16.30
C GLY A 120 -11.12 7.84 -16.32
N PHE A 121 -10.40 8.55 -17.19
CA PHE A 121 -10.58 10.00 -17.32
C PHE A 121 -12.03 10.39 -17.63
N LYS A 122 -12.72 9.59 -18.45
CA LYS A 122 -14.12 9.82 -18.81
C LYS A 122 -15.12 9.22 -17.81
N HIS A 123 -14.78 8.16 -17.08
CA HIS A 123 -15.75 7.44 -16.23
C HIS A 123 -15.40 7.46 -14.74
N ALA A 124 -14.42 8.25 -14.32
CA ALA A 124 -14.10 8.42 -12.91
C ALA A 124 -15.32 8.94 -12.13
N ALA A 125 -15.73 8.20 -11.10
CA ALA A 125 -16.78 8.63 -10.16
C ALA A 125 -16.44 9.99 -9.51
N GLY A 126 -15.15 10.27 -9.33
CA GLY A 126 -14.65 11.57 -8.91
C GLY A 126 -14.75 12.68 -9.96
N ARG A 127 -15.44 12.52 -11.09
CA ARG A 127 -15.71 13.63 -12.02
C ARG A 127 -17.14 14.16 -11.90
N THR A 128 -18.07 13.31 -11.50
CA THR A 128 -19.49 13.64 -11.34
C THR A 128 -19.94 13.66 -9.88
N GLY A 129 -19.26 12.94 -8.99
CA GLY A 129 -19.75 12.64 -7.65
C GLY A 129 -19.06 13.35 -6.47
N TRP A 130 -18.02 14.19 -6.67
CA TRP A 130 -17.41 14.89 -5.53
C TRP A 130 -18.36 15.86 -4.86
N SER A 131 -19.19 16.57 -5.63
CA SER A 131 -20.21 17.45 -5.06
C SER A 131 -21.26 16.67 -4.27
N ASP A 132 -21.67 15.50 -4.75
CA ASP A 132 -22.69 14.67 -4.09
C ASP A 132 -22.14 13.94 -2.85
N LEU A 133 -20.91 13.42 -2.91
CA LEU A 133 -20.22 12.88 -1.73
C LEU A 133 -19.96 13.95 -0.68
N MET A 134 -19.53 15.15 -1.07
CA MET A 134 -19.35 16.25 -0.12
C MET A 134 -20.70 16.71 0.44
N ARG A 135 -21.78 16.73 -0.34
CA ARG A 135 -23.15 17.07 0.11
C ARG A 135 -23.64 16.21 1.28
N TYR A 136 -23.27 14.93 1.35
CA TYR A 136 -23.55 14.08 2.52
C TYR A 136 -22.82 14.52 3.80
N HIS A 137 -21.82 15.40 3.68
CA HIS A 137 -20.98 15.88 4.79
C HIS A 137 -21.22 17.34 5.20
N LEU A 138 -22.09 18.10 4.52
CA LEU A 138 -22.47 19.44 4.98
C LEU A 138 -23.80 19.31 5.77
N PRO A 139 -23.88 19.83 7.00
CA PRO A 139 -25.15 19.86 7.72
C PRO A 139 -26.13 20.72 6.93
N SER A 140 -27.21 20.12 6.43
CA SER A 140 -28.16 20.80 5.55
C SER A 140 -29.28 21.53 6.28
N ASN A 141 -29.22 21.75 7.58
CA ASN A 141 -30.18 22.60 8.29
C ASN A 141 -29.52 23.33 9.46
N CYS A 142 -29.51 24.65 9.37
CA CYS A 142 -29.56 25.52 10.53
C CYS A 142 -31.02 25.48 11.02
N ASP A 143 -31.39 24.46 11.76
CA ASP A 143 -32.54 24.51 12.67
C ASP A 143 -32.24 23.55 13.82
N GLY A 144 -32.31 24.10 15.03
CA GLY A 144 -31.71 23.53 16.23
C GLY A 144 -32.17 22.12 16.60
N ALA A 145 -31.35 21.51 17.45
CA ALA A 145 -31.42 20.18 18.05
C ALA A 145 -30.51 19.14 17.37
N ASP A 146 -29.68 18.55 18.24
CA ASP A 146 -28.79 17.40 18.03
C ASP A 146 -27.57 17.61 17.14
N PHE A 147 -26.49 18.06 17.79
CA PHE A 147 -25.11 17.82 17.37
C PHE A 147 -24.86 16.30 17.25
N ALA A 148 -25.22 15.73 16.11
CA ALA A 148 -24.93 14.34 15.74
C ALA A 148 -23.44 14.17 15.38
N PRO A 149 -22.88 12.95 15.54
CA PRO A 149 -21.47 12.73 15.78
C PRO A 149 -20.65 12.89 14.51
N ILE A 150 -19.53 13.61 14.63
CA ILE A 150 -18.49 13.67 13.61
C ILE A 150 -17.99 12.24 13.32
N LEU A 151 -18.14 11.82 12.05
CA LEU A 151 -17.44 10.69 11.42
C LEU A 151 -17.62 9.32 12.07
N THR A 152 -18.85 8.85 12.21
CA THR A 152 -19.08 7.39 12.19
C THR A 152 -19.57 7.02 10.80
N MET A 153 -18.66 6.48 9.96
CA MET A 153 -19.07 5.43 9.03
C MET A 153 -19.51 4.24 9.87
N THR A 154 -20.66 4.36 10.53
CA THR A 154 -21.38 3.21 11.06
C THR A 154 -21.88 2.50 9.81
N GLU A 155 -21.01 1.60 9.36
CA GLU A 155 -21.33 0.38 8.64
C GLU A 155 -22.84 0.16 8.54
N VAL A 156 -23.43 0.31 7.35
CA VAL A 156 -24.70 -0.35 7.03
C VAL A 156 -24.39 -1.84 6.95
N ARG A 157 -24.06 -2.45 8.09
CA ARG A 157 -24.10 -3.89 8.25
C ARG A 157 -25.55 -4.16 8.67
N PRO A 158 -26.35 -4.88 7.87
CA PRO A 158 -27.61 -5.40 8.39
C PRO A 158 -27.27 -6.24 9.61
N SER A 159 -27.62 -5.76 10.80
CA SER A 159 -27.38 -6.50 12.02
C SER A 159 -28.21 -7.77 11.93
N MET A 160 -27.58 -8.95 11.92
CA MET A 160 -28.29 -10.23 11.81
C MET A 160 -29.29 -10.46 12.96
N SER A 161 -29.28 -9.63 14.00
CA SER A 161 -30.32 -9.55 15.03
C SER A 161 -31.72 -9.20 14.50
N SER A 162 -31.85 -8.59 13.31
CA SER A 162 -33.16 -8.36 12.69
C SER A 162 -33.72 -9.61 11.98
N LEU A 163 -32.91 -10.65 11.74
CA LEU A 163 -33.35 -11.91 11.13
C LEU A 163 -33.82 -12.95 12.17
N VAL A 164 -33.61 -12.68 13.46
CA VAL A 164 -33.96 -13.60 14.56
C VAL A 164 -35.34 -13.29 15.16
N LYS A 165 -35.96 -12.15 14.82
CA LYS A 165 -37.27 -11.73 15.38
C LYS A 165 -38.49 -12.18 14.56
N GLU A 166 -38.30 -12.98 13.51
CA GLU A 166 -39.37 -13.49 12.66
C GLU A 166 -39.53 -15.02 12.83
N GLN A 167 -39.66 -15.49 14.08
CA GLN A 167 -40.20 -16.82 14.41
C GLN A 167 -41.08 -16.76 15.65
#